data_AF-A0A2E7PSN1-F1
#
_entry.id   AF-A0A2E7PSN1-F1
#
_cell.length_a   1.000
_cell.length_b   1.000
_cell.length_c   1.000
_cell.angle_alpha   90.00
_cell.angle_beta   90.00
_cell.angle_gamma   90.00
#
_symmetry.space_group_name_H-M   'P 1'
#
loop_
_entity.id
_entity.type
_entity.pdbx_description
1 polymer ?
#
loop_
_entity_poly.entity_id
_entity_poly.type
_entity_poly.pdbx_seq_one_letter_code
_entity_poly.pdbx_strand_id
1 'polypeptide(L)' 'MGAGFSGLALASLLGADGFFARQAQALGQVAVSPLQPRSSNYFGKAKHCIFLMMNGGPSQVDTFDYKPELQKYAN' A
#
# COMPACT_ATOMS: atom_id res chain seq x y z
N MET A 1 30.45 16.14 -27.77
CA MET A 1 30.13 14.73 -27.48
C MET A 1 31.01 14.25 -26.33
N GLY A 2 30.59 14.46 -25.08
CA GLY A 2 31.27 13.89 -23.92
C GLY A 2 30.78 12.46 -23.74
N ALA A 3 31.60 11.46 -24.04
CA ALA A 3 31.24 10.04 -24.05
C ALA A 3 31.12 9.44 -22.64
N GLY A 4 30.30 10.05 -21.77
CA GLY A 4 29.99 9.49 -20.44
C GLY A 4 31.11 9.58 -19.40
N PHE A 5 32.24 10.23 -19.69
CA PHE A 5 33.38 10.35 -18.77
C PHE A 5 33.04 11.11 -17.46
N SER A 6 32.06 12.01 -17.52
CA SER A 6 31.50 12.67 -16.33
C SER A 6 30.89 11.68 -15.33
N GLY A 7 30.42 10.52 -15.80
CA GLY A 7 29.90 9.45 -14.95
C GLY A 7 30.96 8.84 -14.03
N LEU A 8 32.24 8.88 -14.41
CA LEU A 8 33.34 8.37 -13.57
C LEU A 8 33.56 9.24 -12.33
N ALA A 9 33.50 10.56 -12.48
CA ALA A 9 33.61 11.49 -11.36
C ALA A 9 32.45 11.32 -10.38
N LEU A 10 31.22 11.15 -10.90
CA LEU A 10 30.04 10.88 -10.08
C LEU A 10 30.14 9.53 -9.36
N ALA A 11 30.56 8.47 -10.05
CA ALA A 11 30.77 7.16 -9.45
C ALA A 11 31.82 7.18 -8.33
N SER A 12 32.89 7.97 -8.49
CA SER A 12 33.92 8.14 -7.46
C SER A 12 33.40 8.85 -6.21
N LEU A 13 32.61 9.93 -6.38
CA LEU A 13 31.98 10.64 -5.25
C LEU A 13 31.00 9.75 -4.50
N LEU A 14 30.20 8.99 -5.25
CA LEU A 14 29.18 8.09 -4.71
C LEU A 14 29.82 6.89 -3.96
N GLY A 15 30.96 6.42 -4.46
CA GLY A 15 31.78 5.43 -3.75
C GLY A 15 32.39 5.96 -2.45
N ALA A 16 32.88 7.20 -2.44
CA ALA A 16 33.44 7.84 -1.25
C ALA A 16 32.38 8.11 -0.15
N ASP A 17 31.14 8.42 -0.54
CA ASP A 17 30.01 8.60 0.38
C ASP A 17 29.43 7.27 0.91
N GLY A 18 30.04 6.13 0.54
CA GLY A 18 29.62 4.79 0.96
C GLY A 18 28.25 4.39 0.40
N PHE A 19 27.72 5.10 -0.60
CA PHE A 19 26.40 4.88 -1.17
C PHE A 19 26.16 3.43 -1.61
N PHE A 20 27.16 2.82 -2.28
CA PHE A 20 27.07 1.43 -2.73
C PHE A 20 27.12 0.40 -1.59
N ALA A 21 27.65 0.78 -0.42
CA ALA A 21 27.64 -0.07 0.78
C ALA A 21 26.30 0.01 1.55
N ARG A 22 25.49 1.05 1.31
CA ARG A 22 24.18 1.24 1.96
C ARG A 22 23.09 0.32 1.39
N GLN A 23 23.37 -0.41 0.31
CA GLN A 23 22.42 -1.31 -0.35
C GLN A 23 21.99 -2.51 0.54
N ALA A 24 22.68 -2.79 1.65
CA ALA A 24 22.42 -3.92 2.52
C ALA A 24 21.60 -3.61 3.79
N GLN A 25 21.08 -2.39 3.97
CA GLN A 25 20.28 -2.05 5.16
C GLN A 25 18.78 -2.35 5.01
N ALA A 26 18.31 -2.77 3.82
CA ALA A 26 16.93 -3.22 3.63
C ALA A 26 16.67 -4.66 4.13
N LEU A 27 17.71 -5.42 4.48
CA LEU A 27 17.60 -6.80 4.99
C LEU A 27 17.72 -6.89 6.51
N GLY A 28 17.91 -5.75 7.21
CA GLY A 28 18.24 -5.67 8.64
C GLY A 28 17.05 -5.70 9.60
N GLN A 29 15.84 -5.77 9.10
CA GLN A 29 14.67 -6.15 9.88
C GLN A 29 13.97 -7.21 9.07
N VAL A 30 13.52 -8.27 9.72
CA VAL A 30 12.52 -9.18 9.16
C VAL A 30 11.31 -8.30 8.86
N ALA A 31 11.31 -7.69 7.67
CA ALA A 31 10.16 -7.05 7.11
C ALA A 31 9.22 -8.21 6.88
N VAL A 32 8.36 -8.44 7.88
CA VAL A 32 7.07 -9.10 7.72
C VAL A 32 6.59 -8.65 6.35
N SER A 33 6.67 -9.55 5.38
CA SER A 33 6.30 -9.22 4.01
C SER A 33 4.92 -8.56 4.11
N PRO A 34 4.66 -7.41 3.45
CA PRO A 34 3.32 -6.83 3.46
C PRO A 34 2.28 -7.80 2.86
N LEU A 35 2.75 -8.82 2.15
CA LEU A 35 2.00 -9.95 1.62
C LEU A 35 2.09 -11.22 2.49
N GLN A 36 2.66 -11.13 3.69
CA GLN A 36 2.73 -12.28 4.58
C GLN A 36 1.30 -12.68 4.97
N PRO A 37 0.96 -13.98 4.88
CA PRO A 37 -0.35 -14.46 5.30
C PRO A 37 -0.59 -14.06 6.75
N ARG A 38 -1.59 -13.20 6.99
CA ARG A 38 -2.00 -12.83 8.34
C ARG A 38 -2.73 -14.00 8.97
N SER A 39 -2.55 -14.19 10.28
CA SER A 39 -3.41 -15.10 11.03
C SER A 39 -4.86 -14.69 10.81
N SER A 40 -5.70 -15.65 10.42
CA SER A 40 -7.14 -15.43 10.25
C SER A 40 -7.73 -15.03 11.61
N ASN A 41 -8.29 -13.83 11.72
CA ASN A 41 -8.87 -13.31 12.97
C ASN A 41 -10.24 -13.95 13.34
N TYR A 42 -10.57 -15.12 12.80
CA TYR A 42 -11.91 -15.70 12.94
C TYR A 42 -11.88 -17.02 13.70
N PHE A 43 -12.75 -17.14 14.71
CA PHE A 43 -12.91 -18.30 15.60
C PHE A 43 -13.62 -19.51 14.97
N GLY A 44 -13.65 -19.61 13.64
CA GLY A 44 -14.27 -20.75 12.97
C GLY A 44 -14.72 -20.45 11.54
N LYS A 45 -15.02 -21.51 10.79
CA LYS A 45 -15.58 -21.39 9.44
C LYS A 45 -17.07 -21.09 9.53
N ALA A 46 -17.54 -20.08 8.80
CA ALA A 46 -18.98 -19.88 8.62
C ALA A 46 -19.56 -21.12 7.91
N LYS A 47 -20.59 -21.74 8.51
CA LYS A 47 -21.25 -22.92 7.92
C LYS A 47 -22.16 -22.54 6.75
N HIS A 48 -22.75 -21.33 6.82
CA HIS A 48 -23.62 -20.78 5.80
C HIS A 48 -23.39 -19.27 5.71
N CYS A 49 -23.37 -18.72 4.49
CA CYS A 49 -23.29 -17.29 4.21
C CYS A 49 -24.47 -16.94 3.30
N ILE A 50 -25.34 -16.04 3.74
CA ILE A 50 -26.48 -15.55 2.96
C ILE A 50 -26.17 -14.11 2.59
N PHE A 51 -25.90 -13.87 1.30
CA PHE A 51 -25.63 -12.54 0.76
C PHE A 51 -26.84 -12.09 -0.08
N LEU A 52 -27.52 -11.04 0.38
CA LEU A 52 -28.72 -10.52 -0.26
C LEU A 52 -28.38 -9.23 -1.01
N MET A 53 -28.39 -9.29 -2.35
CA MET A 53 -28.32 -8.11 -3.20
C MET A 53 -29.75 -7.62 -3.48
N MET A 54 -30.22 -6.65 -2.71
CA MET A 54 -31.53 -6.03 -2.94
C MET A 54 -31.36 -4.82 -3.85
N ASN A 55 -31.79 -4.93 -5.10
CA ASN A 55 -31.90 -3.78 -5.99
C ASN A 55 -33.04 -2.86 -5.50
N GLY A 56 -32.75 -1.57 -5.35
CA GLY A 56 -33.77 -0.55 -5.04
C GLY A 56 -33.98 -0.23 -3.56
N GLY A 57 -33.18 -0.79 -2.64
CA GLY A 57 -33.10 -0.26 -1.27
C GLY A 57 -32.23 1.00 -1.23
N PRO A 58 -32.60 2.05 -0.49
CA PRO A 58 -31.69 3.17 -0.28
C PRO A 58 -30.38 2.65 0.32
N SER A 59 -29.24 3.14 -0.16
CA SER A 59 -27.95 2.78 0.43
C SER A 59 -28.01 3.04 1.94
N GLN A 60 -27.26 2.29 2.74
CA GLN A 60 -27.05 2.64 4.16
C GLN A 60 -26.52 4.08 4.30
N VAL A 61 -25.84 4.57 3.26
CA VAL A 61 -25.36 5.94 3.14
C VAL A 61 -26.49 6.94 2.84
N ASP A 62 -27.57 6.50 2.20
CA ASP A 62 -28.72 7.31 1.75
C ASP A 62 -29.93 7.24 2.72
N THR A 63 -29.82 6.48 3.81
CA THR A 63 -30.93 6.25 4.75
C THR A 63 -30.72 7.04 6.05
N PHE A 64 -31.64 7.97 6.33
CA PHE A 64 -31.87 8.70 7.61
C PHE A 64 -30.68 9.30 8.37
N ASP A 65 -29.49 9.41 7.78
CA ASP A 65 -28.35 10.10 8.39
C ASP A 65 -27.73 11.06 7.37
N TYR A 66 -28.12 12.34 7.47
CA TYR A 66 -27.63 13.37 6.57
C TYR A 66 -26.13 13.58 6.79
N LYS A 67 -25.32 13.17 5.81
CA LYS A 67 -23.87 13.33 5.81
C LYS A 67 -23.46 14.52 4.94
N PRO A 68 -23.29 15.73 5.51
CA PRO A 68 -22.97 16.94 4.75
C PRO A 68 -21.66 16.80 3.94
N GLU A 69 -20.73 15.94 4.37
CA GLU A 69 -19.46 15.71 3.68
C GLU A 69 -19.60 15.02 2.31
N LEU A 70 -20.71 14.31 2.04
CA LEU A 70 -20.92 13.63 0.76
C LEU A 70 -21.17 14.60 -0.41
N GLN A 71 -21.65 15.82 -0.11
CA GLN A 71 -21.83 16.86 -1.13
C GLN A 71 -20.49 17.30 -1.76
N LYS A 72 -19.37 17.10 -1.06
CA LYS A 72 -18.05 17.50 -1.53
C LYS A 72 -17.53 16.65 -2.70
N TYR A 73 -18.03 15.43 -2.86
CA TYR A 73 -17.54 14.44 -3.83
C TYR A 73 -18.61 14.02 -4.87
N ALA A 74 -19.74 14.74 -4.95
CA ALA A 74 -20.84 14.43 -5.85
C ALA A 74 -20.64 14.92 -7.31
N ASN A 75 -19.39 15.15 -7.72
CA ASN A 75 -19.00 15.59 -9.07
C ASN A 75 -18.30 14.47 -9.83
#